data_AF-A0A811NI37-F1
#
_entry.id   AF-A0A811NI37-F1
#
_cell.length_a   1.000
_cell.length_b   1.000
_cell.length_c   1.000
_cell.angle_alpha   90.00
_cell.angle_beta   90.00
_cell.angle_gamma   90.00
#
_symmetry.space_group_name_H-M   'P 1'
#
loop_
_entity.id
_entity.type
_entity.pdbx_description
1 polymer ?
#
loop_
_entity_poly.entity_id
_entity_poly.type
_entity_poly.pdbx_seq_one_letter_code
_entity_poly.pdbx_strand_id
1 'polypeptide(L)'
;MASSEPQPTNKQPHVLLIPYPAQGHVNPFLKLAKALHARGFHVTFVHTEYNHGRLLRARGAGAFDAGAEGFRFETISDGLPPSDLDATQDIWALCEATRRTGPAAVRGSSSG
;
A
#
# COMPACT_ATOMS: atom_id res chain seq x y z
N MET A 1 9.89 0.69 48.08
CA MET A 1 9.49 1.25 46.78
C MET A 1 10.12 0.37 45.71
N ALA A 2 9.36 -0.54 45.11
CA ALA A 2 9.87 -1.40 44.05
C ALA A 2 9.79 -0.61 42.73
N SER A 3 10.95 -0.36 42.13
CA SER A 3 11.06 0.23 40.80
C SER A 3 10.45 -0.74 39.78
N SER A 4 9.34 -0.35 39.16
CA SER A 4 8.74 -1.08 38.06
C SER A 4 9.58 -0.87 36.79
N GLU A 5 10.33 -1.88 36.40
CA GLU A 5 10.97 -1.92 35.06
C GLU A 5 9.89 -1.87 33.96
N PRO A 6 10.13 -1.10 32.87
CA PRO A 6 9.23 -1.10 31.73
C PRO A 6 9.26 -2.48 31.07
N GLN A 7 8.14 -3.20 31.16
CA GLN A 7 7.94 -4.46 30.44
C GLN A 7 8.10 -4.22 28.94
N PRO A 8 8.83 -5.08 28.20
CA PRO A 8 8.96 -4.95 26.77
C PRO A 8 7.56 -5.04 26.15
N THR A 9 7.08 -3.93 25.59
CA THR A 9 5.86 -3.94 24.79
C THR A 9 6.11 -4.93 23.66
N ASN A 10 5.41 -6.06 23.65
CA ASN A 10 5.47 -7.03 22.57
C ASN A 10 4.88 -6.35 21.31
N LYS A 11 5.70 -5.55 20.62
CA LYS A 11 5.29 -4.81 19.43
C LYS A 11 5.10 -5.83 18.33
N GLN A 12 3.85 -6.09 17.97
CA GLN A 12 3.55 -6.88 16.78
C GLN A 12 4.26 -6.23 15.57
N PRO A 13 5.00 -7.02 14.78
CA PRO A 13 5.68 -6.50 13.61
C PRO A 13 4.66 -5.95 12.62
N HIS A 14 4.95 -4.78 12.06
CA HIS A 14 4.05 -4.07 11.15
C HIS A 14 4.67 -3.99 9.75
N VAL A 15 3.92 -4.44 8.74
CA VAL A 15 4.35 -4.47 7.34
C VAL A 15 3.56 -3.46 6.52
N LEU A 16 4.28 -2.69 5.71
CA LEU A 16 3.73 -1.83 4.68
C LEU A 16 3.87 -2.52 3.31
N LEU A 17 2.75 -2.77 2.64
CA LEU A 17 2.70 -3.37 1.31
C LEU A 17 2.30 -2.32 0.28
N ILE A 18 3.23 -1.98 -0.62
CA ILE A 18 3.01 -1.03 -1.71
C ILE A 18 3.13 -1.82 -3.02
N PRO A 19 2.04 -2.43 -3.53
CA PRO A 19 2.06 -3.09 -4.84
C PRO A 19 2.41 -2.11 -5.95
N TYR A 20 3.09 -2.61 -6.97
CA TYR A 20 3.24 -1.86 -8.21
C TYR A 20 1.84 -1.53 -8.78
N PRO A 21 1.56 -0.30 -9.22
CA PRO A 21 0.22 0.12 -9.62
C PRO A 21 -0.11 -0.37 -11.03
N ALA A 22 -0.22 -1.69 -11.19
CA ALA A 22 -0.75 -2.33 -12.37
C ALA A 22 -1.69 -3.45 -11.94
N GLN A 23 -2.82 -3.62 -12.65
CA GLN A 23 -3.93 -4.47 -12.22
C GLN A 23 -3.53 -5.92 -11.87
N GLY A 24 -2.51 -6.48 -12.55
CA GLY A 24 -1.99 -7.83 -12.28
C GLY A 24 -1.29 -8.00 -10.93
N HIS A 25 -0.81 -6.91 -10.30
CA HIS A 25 0.01 -6.97 -9.08
C HIS A 25 -0.78 -6.77 -7.79
N VAL A 26 -1.95 -6.12 -7.85
CA VAL A 26 -2.76 -5.80 -6.67
C VAL A 26 -3.33 -7.06 -6.01
N ASN A 27 -3.92 -7.98 -6.77
CA ASN A 27 -4.55 -9.19 -6.22
C ASN A 27 -3.55 -10.16 -5.56
N PRO A 28 -2.38 -10.48 -6.16
CA PRO A 28 -1.35 -11.28 -5.50
C PRO A 28 -0.86 -10.64 -4.20
N PHE A 29 -0.63 -9.32 -4.20
CA PHE A 29 -0.22 -8.60 -3.00
C PHE A 29 -1.30 -8.64 -1.92
N LEU A 30 -2.58 -8.53 -2.28
CA LEU A 30 -3.67 -8.63 -1.31
C LEU A 30 -3.75 -10.02 -0.66
N LYS A 31 -3.48 -11.08 -1.43
CA LYS A 31 -3.37 -12.45 -0.88
C LYS A 31 -2.20 -12.55 0.09
N LEU A 32 -1.04 -11.99 -0.27
CA LEU A 32 0.12 -11.92 0.60
C LEU A 32 -0.17 -11.15 1.90
N ALA A 33 -0.85 -10.00 1.79
CA ALA A 33 -1.27 -9.17 2.92
C ALA A 33 -2.11 -9.96 3.92
N LYS A 34 -3.12 -10.69 3.43
CA LYS A 34 -3.98 -11.54 4.27
C LYS A 34 -3.20 -12.68 4.92
N ALA A 35 -2.26 -13.30 4.18
CA ALA A 35 -1.41 -14.36 4.72
C ALA A 35 -0.46 -13.85 5.82
N LEU A 36 0.08 -12.63 5.68
CA LEU A 36 0.92 -12.01 6.71
C LEU A 36 0.09 -11.64 7.95
N HIS A 37 -1.09 -11.06 7.76
CA HIS A 37 -1.99 -10.72 8.86
C HIS A 37 -2.40 -11.97 9.67
N ALA A 38 -2.73 -13.07 8.99
CA ALA A 38 -3.01 -14.36 9.63
C ALA A 38 -1.84 -14.94 10.45
N ARG A 39 -0.61 -14.44 10.24
CA ARG A 39 0.60 -14.84 10.98
C ARG A 39 0.95 -13.86 12.12
N GLY A 40 0.05 -12.93 12.45
CA GLY A 40 0.21 -12.01 13.57
C GLY A 40 0.92 -10.69 13.23
N PHE A 41 1.06 -10.36 11.94
CA PHE A 41 1.55 -9.06 11.51
C PHE A 41 0.41 -8.04 11.47
N HIS A 42 0.71 -6.82 11.91
CA HIS A 42 -0.07 -5.68 11.43
C HIS A 42 0.26 -5.47 9.95
N VAL A 43 -0.75 -5.10 9.15
CA VAL A 43 -0.60 -4.90 7.72
C VAL A 43 -1.25 -3.59 7.29
N THR A 44 -0.48 -2.79 6.57
CA THR A 44 -0.99 -1.64 5.82
C THR A 44 -0.82 -1.90 4.35
N PHE A 45 -1.93 -2.00 3.65
CA PHE A 45 -1.97 -2.16 2.21
C PHE A 45 -2.18 -0.81 1.54
N VAL A 46 -1.21 -0.36 0.76
CA VAL A 46 -1.25 0.96 0.14
C VAL A 46 -1.69 0.85 -1.31
N HIS A 47 -2.78 1.51 -1.66
CA HIS A 47 -3.17 1.73 -3.05
C HIS A 47 -2.68 3.10 -3.52
N THR A 48 -2.52 3.26 -4.83
CA THR A 48 -2.55 4.62 -5.41
C THR A 48 -3.99 5.14 -5.39
N GLU A 49 -4.20 6.45 -5.25
CA GLU A 49 -5.52 7.09 -5.33
C GLU A 49 -6.33 6.64 -6.56
N TYR A 50 -5.67 6.55 -7.72
CA TYR A 50 -6.27 6.04 -8.96
C TYR A 50 -6.84 4.62 -8.81
N ASN A 51 -6.01 3.66 -8.38
CA ASN A 51 -6.43 2.28 -8.13
C ASN A 51 -7.51 2.18 -7.03
N HIS A 52 -7.44 3.04 -6.01
CA HIS A 52 -8.46 3.11 -4.97
C HIS A 52 -9.81 3.52 -5.56
N GLY A 53 -9.85 4.58 -6.37
CA GLY A 53 -11.07 5.04 -7.06
C GLY A 53 -11.67 3.98 -7.98
N ARG A 54 -10.82 3.27 -8.75
CA ARG A 54 -11.28 2.16 -9.62
C ARG A 54 -11.89 1.02 -8.82
N LEU A 55 -11.26 0.62 -7.71
CA LEU A 55 -11.76 -0.47 -6.89
C LEU A 55 -13.06 -0.09 -6.17
N LEU A 56 -13.16 1.15 -5.69
CA LEU A 56 -14.38 1.69 -5.09
C LEU A 56 -15.55 1.71 -6.08
N ARG A 57 -15.32 2.13 -7.33
CA ARG A 57 -16.34 2.10 -8.40
C ARG A 57 -16.76 0.67 -8.75
N ALA A 58 -15.80 -0.26 -8.81
CA ALA A 58 -16.07 -1.64 -9.23
C ALA A 58 -16.75 -2.51 -8.15
N ARG A 59 -16.45 -2.27 -6.86
CA ARG A 59 -16.88 -3.13 -5.75
C ARG A 59 -17.67 -2.41 -4.64
N GLY A 60 -17.85 -1.09 -4.75
CA GLY A 60 -18.53 -0.27 -3.74
C GLY A 60 -17.73 -0.12 -2.44
N ALA A 61 -18.37 0.42 -1.40
CA ALA A 61 -17.73 0.71 -0.11
C ALA A 61 -17.08 -0.53 0.56
N GLY A 62 -17.60 -1.74 0.30
CA GLY A 62 -17.03 -3.00 0.79
C GLY A 62 -15.71 -3.43 0.11
N ALA A 63 -15.23 -2.66 -0.87
CA ALA A 63 -13.94 -2.88 -1.53
C ALA A 63 -12.74 -2.93 -0.56
N PHE A 64 -12.86 -2.20 0.55
CA PHE A 64 -11.78 -1.97 1.51
C PHE A 64 -12.15 -2.41 2.93
N ASP A 65 -13.08 -3.37 3.07
CA ASP A 65 -13.45 -3.91 4.37
C ASP A 65 -12.25 -4.58 5.03
N ALA A 66 -11.53 -3.79 5.82
CA ALA A 66 -10.55 -4.21 6.78
C ALA A 66 -11.24 -4.38 8.13
N GLY A 67 -12.24 -5.25 8.19
CA GLY A 67 -12.97 -5.56 9.42
C GLY A 67 -12.15 -6.32 10.47
N ALA A 68 -10.83 -6.41 10.29
CA ALA A 68 -9.91 -7.09 11.18
C ALA A 68 -8.95 -6.08 11.80
N GLU A 69 -8.91 -6.05 13.13
CA GLU A 69 -7.94 -5.25 13.88
C GLU A 69 -6.52 -5.55 13.37
N GLY A 70 -5.77 -4.49 13.06
CA GLY A 70 -4.41 -4.63 12.54
C GLY A 70 -4.29 -4.86 11.03
N PHE A 71 -5.37 -4.86 10.26
CA PHE A 71 -5.32 -4.75 8.80
C PHE A 71 -5.88 -3.37 8.40
N ARG A 72 -5.18 -2.61 7.54
CA ARG A 72 -5.69 -1.33 7.04
C ARG A 72 -5.36 -1.10 5.58
N PHE A 73 -6.21 -0.34 4.90
CA PHE A 73 -5.97 0.18 3.55
C PHE A 73 -5.64 1.66 3.63
N GLU A 74 -4.62 2.09 2.90
CA GLU A 74 -4.22 3.48 2.78
C GLU A 74 -4.06 3.87 1.31
N THR A 75 -4.04 5.17 1.03
CA THR A 75 -3.84 5.68 -0.32
C THR A 75 -2.68 6.65 -0.42
N ILE A 76 -2.00 6.65 -1.55
CA ILE A 76 -0.98 7.63 -1.92
C ILE A 76 -1.22 8.13 -3.35
N SER A 77 -0.79 9.35 -3.65
CA SER A 77 -0.74 9.80 -5.04
C SER A 77 0.32 9.02 -5.83
N ASP A 78 0.04 8.73 -7.10
CA ASP A 78 0.99 8.12 -8.04
C ASP A 78 1.87 9.15 -8.78
N GLY A 79 1.67 10.45 -8.51
CA GLY A 79 2.43 11.54 -9.11
C GLY A 79 2.03 11.87 -10.56
N LEU A 80 0.95 11.27 -11.06
CA LEU A 80 0.37 11.57 -12.36
C LEU A 80 -0.79 12.58 -12.22
N PRO A 81 -1.08 13.37 -13.27
CA PRO A 81 -2.29 14.18 -13.30
C PRO A 81 -3.54 13.29 -13.26
N PRO A 82 -4.69 13.81 -12.80
CA PRO A 82 -5.95 13.07 -12.83
C PRO A 82 -6.21 12.50 -14.22
N SER A 83 -6.48 11.21 -14.28
CA SER A 83 -6.77 10.49 -15.52
C SER A 83 -8.14 9.82 -15.45
N ASP A 84 -8.71 9.51 -16.60
CA ASP A 84 -9.96 8.76 -16.69
C ASP A 84 -9.78 7.39 -16.00
N LEU A 85 -10.70 7.05 -15.10
CA LEU A 85 -10.72 5.79 -14.36
C LEU A 85 -10.92 4.57 -15.29
N ASP A 86 -11.41 4.81 -16.51
CA ASP A 86 -11.58 3.81 -17.57
C ASP A 86 -10.37 3.75 -18.54
N ALA A 87 -9.37 4.63 -18.41
CA ALA A 87 -8.15 4.58 -19.21
C ALA A 87 -7.25 3.38 -18.82
N THR A 88 -6.49 2.88 -19.79
CA THR A 88 -5.41 1.93 -19.49
C THR A 88 -4.28 2.68 -18.80
N GLN A 89 -3.78 2.14 -17.69
CA GLN A 89 -2.68 2.72 -16.94
C GLN A 89 -1.42 2.80 -17.82
N ASP A 90 -0.87 4.00 -17.97
CA ASP A 90 0.40 4.19 -18.65
C ASP A 90 1.54 3.79 -17.71
N ILE A 91 2.02 2.57 -17.89
CA ILE A 91 3.11 1.96 -17.12
C ILE A 91 4.39 2.82 -17.22
N TRP A 92 4.64 3.45 -18.37
CA TRP A 92 5.84 4.25 -18.58
C TRP A 92 5.78 5.57 -17.82
N ALA A 93 4.67 6.29 -17.97
CA ALA A 93 4.42 7.53 -17.23
C ALA A 93 4.45 7.28 -15.71
N LEU A 94 3.89 6.16 -15.26
CA LEU A 94 3.89 5.77 -13.85
C LEU A 94 5.30 5.48 -13.31
N CYS A 95 6.12 4.77 -14.09
CA CYS A 95 7.53 4.55 -13.75
C CYS A 95 8.30 5.87 -13.64
N GLU A 96 8.05 6.79 -14.58
CA GLU A 96 8.69 8.09 -14.60
C GLU A 96 8.25 8.99 -13.44
N ALA A 97 6.95 9.04 -13.16
CA ALA A 97 6.39 9.74 -12.02
C ALA A 97 6.98 9.21 -10.71
N THR A 98 7.00 7.89 -10.51
CA THR A 98 7.59 7.26 -9.32
C THR A 98 9.07 7.61 -9.16
N ARG A 99 9.86 7.59 -10.25
CA ARG A 99 11.26 8.03 -10.22
C ARG A 99 11.40 9.50 -9.85
N ARG A 100 10.50 10.36 -10.31
CA ARG A 100 10.55 11.81 -10.13
C ARG A 100 10.06 12.27 -8.75
N THR A 101 8.96 11.69 -8.26
CA THR A 101 8.23 12.17 -7.08
C THR A 101 8.34 11.24 -5.88
N GLY A 102 8.73 9.98 -6.09
CA GLY A 102 8.87 8.99 -5.01
C GLY A 102 9.93 9.41 -3.99
N PRO A 103 9.83 8.98 -2.72
CA PRO A 103 10.82 9.29 -1.69
C PRO A 103 12.25 8.91 -2.09
N ALA A 104 13.26 9.64 -1.61
CA ALA A 104 14.67 9.42 -1.98
C ALA A 104 15.13 7.96 -1.80
N ALA A 105 14.62 7.28 -0.76
CA ALA A 105 14.93 5.88 -0.46
C ALA A 105 14.41 4.87 -1.50
N VAL A 106 13.49 5.25 -2.38
CA VAL A 106 12.91 4.41 -3.44
C VAL A 106 13.22 4.91 -4.85
N ARG A 107 13.88 6.08 -4.98
CA ARG A 107 14.48 6.52 -6.24
C ARG A 107 15.81 5.81 -6.37
N GLY A 108 15.89 4.77 -7.22
CA GLY A 108 17.13 4.05 -7.48
C GLY A 108 18.28 5.03 -7.72
N SER A 109 19.40 4.84 -7.03
CA SER A 109 20.57 5.71 -7.14
C SER A 109 21.14 5.64 -8.55
N SER A 110 20.75 6.57 -9.42
CA SER A 110 21.54 6.89 -10.61
C SER A 110 22.65 7.84 -10.18
N SER A 111 23.69 7.28 -9.57
CA SER A 111 25.00 7.91 -9.59
C SER A 111 25.59 7.70 -10.98
N GLY A 112 25.61 8.78 -11.76
CA GLY A 112 26.30 8.93 -13.04
C GLY A 112 26.68 10.39 -13.19
#